data_AF-A0A376VMZ8-F1
#
_entry.id   AF-A0A376VMZ8-F1
#
_cell.length_a   1.000
_cell.length_b   1.000
_cell.length_c   1.000
_cell.angle_alpha   90.00
_cell.angle_beta   90.00
_cell.angle_gamma   90.00
#
_symmetry.space_group_name_H-M   'P 1'
#
loop_
_entity.id
_entity.type
_entity.pdbx_description
1 polymer ?
#
loop_
_entity_poly.entity_id
_entity_poly.type
_entity_poly.pdbx_seq_one_letter_code
_entity_poly.pdbx_strand_id
1 'polypeptide(L)'
;MSDSRLLPTGSSPLEVAAAKACAEIEKTPVRIRELWNPDTCPANLLPWLAWAFSVDRWDEKWPEATKRAVIRDAYFIHCHKGTIGAIRRVVEPLGYLINVTEWWEKQ
;
A
#
# COMPACT_ATOMS: atom_id res chain seq x y z
N MET A 1 -14.95 31.54 7.68
CA MET A 1 -15.02 30.13 8.09
C MET A 1 -15.86 30.10 9.35
N SER A 2 -17.09 29.59 9.26
CA SER A 2 -17.99 29.52 10.42
C SER A 2 -17.29 28.72 11.51
N ASP A 3 -17.18 29.28 12.70
CA ASP A 3 -16.75 28.53 13.87
C ASP A 3 -17.88 27.51 14.13
N SER A 4 -17.69 26.27 13.67
CA SER A 4 -18.71 25.22 13.62
C SER A 4 -18.97 24.66 15.01
N ARG A 5 -19.43 25.52 15.91
CA ARG A 5 -19.90 25.15 17.23
C ARG A 5 -21.12 24.23 17.04
N LEU A 6 -20.92 22.94 17.30
CA LEU A 6 -21.99 21.93 17.23
C LEU A 6 -23.06 22.11 18.32
N LEU A 7 -22.72 22.80 19.41
CA LEU A 7 -23.62 23.04 20.54
C LEU A 7 -24.52 24.27 20.31
N PRO A 8 -25.81 24.23 20.74
CA PRO A 8 -26.70 25.38 20.73
C PRO A 8 -26.12 26.61 21.45
N THR A 9 -26.62 27.80 21.12
CA THR A 9 -26.15 29.06 21.74
C THR A 9 -26.44 29.17 23.24
N GLY A 10 -27.39 28.40 23.77
CA GLY A 10 -27.75 28.37 25.19
C GLY A 10 -26.91 27.43 26.07
N SER A 11 -25.93 26.69 25.53
CA SER A 11 -25.16 25.74 26.33
C SER A 11 -24.26 26.42 27.35
N SER A 12 -24.21 25.85 28.55
CA SER A 12 -23.41 26.30 29.68
C SER A 12 -21.90 26.22 29.39
N PRO A 13 -21.06 26.98 30.10
CA PRO A 13 -19.61 26.94 29.92
C PRO A 13 -19.01 25.53 30.08
N LEU A 14 -19.56 24.71 30.98
CA LEU A 14 -19.11 23.33 31.20
C LEU A 14 -19.37 22.44 29.98
N GLU A 15 -20.56 22.53 29.38
CA GLU A 15 -20.91 21.75 28.18
C GLU A 15 -20.00 22.11 27.00
N VAL A 16 -19.68 23.40 26.85
CA VAL A 16 -18.75 23.87 25.81
C VAL A 16 -17.33 23.35 26.05
N ALA A 17 -16.86 23.38 27.29
CA ALA A 17 -15.55 22.86 27.66
C ALA A 17 -15.46 21.34 27.44
N ALA A 18 -16.51 20.59 27.84
CA ALA A 18 -16.59 19.15 27.64
C ALA A 18 -16.59 18.78 26.14
N ALA A 19 -17.40 19.47 25.32
CA ALA A 19 -17.43 19.24 23.89
C ALA A 19 -16.08 19.51 23.21
N LYS A 20 -15.37 20.58 23.60
CA LYS A 20 -14.02 20.87 23.10
C LYS A 20 -13.03 19.78 23.50
N ALA A 21 -13.05 19.35 24.76
CA ALA A 21 -12.16 18.29 25.24
C ALA A 21 -12.40 16.96 24.51
N CYS A 22 -13.66 16.61 24.25
CA CYS A 22 -13.99 15.40 23.51
C CYS A 22 -13.67 15.51 22.01
N ALA A 23 -13.80 16.68 21.40
CA ALA A 23 -13.52 16.89 19.96
C ALA A 23 -12.04 16.66 19.60
N GLU A 24 -11.11 16.77 20.55
CA GLU A 24 -9.70 16.47 20.28
C GLU A 24 -9.47 15.02 19.81
N ILE A 25 -10.34 14.08 20.19
CA ILE A 25 -10.24 12.69 19.71
C ILE A 25 -10.42 12.58 18.20
N GLU A 26 -11.24 13.44 17.59
CA GLU A 26 -11.50 13.46 16.15
C GLU A 26 -10.25 13.87 15.35
N LYS A 27 -9.30 14.55 15.99
CA LYS A 27 -8.03 14.93 15.36
C LYS A 27 -7.03 13.78 15.30
N THR A 28 -7.34 12.63 15.89
CA THR A 28 -6.50 11.44 15.80
C THR A 28 -6.32 11.05 14.33
N PRO A 29 -5.09 11.03 13.79
CA PRO A 29 -4.88 10.76 12.38
C PRO A 29 -5.21 9.29 12.05
N VAL A 30 -6.26 9.09 11.25
CA VAL A 30 -6.67 7.77 10.76
C VAL A 30 -6.04 7.52 9.39
N ARG A 31 -4.85 6.91 9.38
CA ARG A 31 -4.00 6.72 8.17
C ARG A 31 -4.34 5.47 7.35
N ILE A 32 -5.63 5.10 7.23
CA ILE A 32 -6.05 3.85 6.57
C ILE A 32 -5.70 3.85 5.07
N ARG A 33 -5.80 5.00 4.40
CA ARG A 33 -5.48 5.11 2.96
C ARG A 33 -4.02 4.80 2.66
N GLU A 34 -3.13 5.10 3.59
CA GLU A 34 -1.70 4.88 3.40
C GLU A 34 -1.36 3.39 3.41
N LEU A 35 -2.16 2.57 4.10
CA LEU A 35 -1.97 1.12 4.18
C LEU A 35 -2.13 0.42 2.83
N TRP A 36 -2.93 1.00 1.92
CA TRP A 36 -3.22 0.44 0.59
C TRP A 36 -2.35 1.02 -0.53
N ASN A 37 -1.38 1.87 -0.20
CA ASN A 37 -0.47 2.46 -1.18
C ASN A 37 0.96 1.94 -0.93
N PRO A 38 1.58 1.23 -1.89
CA PRO A 38 2.93 0.68 -1.75
C PRO A 38 4.01 1.72 -1.47
N ASP A 39 3.80 3.00 -1.78
CA ASP A 39 4.79 4.06 -1.55
C ASP A 39 4.67 4.71 -0.16
N THR A 40 3.47 4.74 0.41
CA THR A 40 3.23 5.38 1.72
C THR A 40 3.01 4.39 2.87
N CYS A 41 2.75 3.11 2.56
CA CYS A 41 2.50 2.09 3.56
C CYS A 41 3.72 1.94 4.49
N PRO A 42 3.53 1.88 5.83
CA PRO A 42 4.62 1.62 6.76
C PRO A 42 5.39 0.34 6.41
N ALA A 43 6.72 0.39 6.47
CA ALA A 43 7.58 -0.70 6.00
C ALA A 43 7.29 -2.05 6.68
N ASN A 44 6.95 -2.01 7.98
CA ASN A 44 6.59 -3.19 8.77
C ASN A 44 5.26 -3.83 8.37
N LEU A 45 4.44 -3.13 7.58
CA LEU A 45 3.15 -3.62 7.08
C LEU A 45 3.19 -4.05 5.62
N LEU A 46 4.30 -3.81 4.91
CA LEU A 46 4.46 -4.22 3.52
C LEU A 46 4.24 -5.72 3.27
N PRO A 47 4.59 -6.67 4.16
CA PRO A 47 4.31 -8.09 3.92
C PRO A 47 2.80 -8.38 3.82
N TRP A 48 1.97 -7.67 4.59
CA TRP A 48 0.51 -7.82 4.54
C TRP A 48 -0.07 -7.20 3.27
N LEU A 49 0.48 -6.07 2.85
CA LEU A 49 0.09 -5.45 1.58
C LEU A 49 0.49 -6.35 0.40
N ALA A 50 1.68 -6.93 0.42
CA ALA A 50 2.13 -7.89 -0.59
C ALA A 50 1.22 -9.12 -0.66
N TRP A 51 0.82 -9.66 0.48
CA TRP A 51 -0.18 -10.72 0.56
C TRP A 51 -1.52 -10.31 -0.07
N ALA A 52 -2.02 -9.12 0.24
CA ALA A 52 -3.28 -8.62 -0.32
C ALA A 52 -3.23 -8.46 -1.86
N PHE A 53 -2.07 -8.12 -2.41
CA PHE A 53 -1.83 -8.02 -3.86
C PHE A 53 -1.41 -9.36 -4.50
N SER A 54 -1.46 -10.47 -3.75
CA SER A 54 -1.08 -11.80 -4.23
C SER A 54 0.33 -11.84 -4.82
N VAL A 55 1.30 -11.18 -4.18
CA VAL A 55 2.71 -11.25 -4.58
C VAL A 55 3.23 -12.67 -4.31
N ASP A 56 3.61 -13.39 -5.37
CA ASP A 56 3.94 -14.82 -5.29
C ASP A 56 5.26 -15.11 -4.54
N ARG A 57 6.28 -14.25 -4.71
CA ARG A 57 7.58 -14.39 -4.04
C ARG A 57 7.88 -13.18 -3.18
N TRP A 58 8.19 -13.44 -1.92
CA TRP A 58 8.56 -12.43 -0.94
C TRP A 58 9.80 -12.86 -0.17
N ASP A 59 10.74 -11.94 0.03
CA ASP A 59 11.90 -12.12 0.91
C ASP A 59 11.99 -10.96 1.90
N GLU A 60 12.00 -11.29 3.18
CA GLU A 60 12.10 -10.28 4.24
C GLU A 60 13.44 -9.55 4.26
N LYS A 61 14.48 -10.14 3.66
CA LYS A 61 15.82 -9.54 3.58
C LYS A 61 15.95 -8.55 2.42
N TRP A 62 14.95 -8.43 1.55
CA TRP A 62 15.00 -7.46 0.46
C TRP A 62 15.08 -6.02 0.97
N PRO A 63 15.83 -5.15 0.26
CA PRO A 63 15.72 -3.70 0.47
C PRO A 63 14.27 -3.25 0.37
N GLU A 64 13.89 -2.26 1.19
CA GLU A 64 12.52 -1.73 1.20
C GLU A 64 12.06 -1.28 -0.19
N ALA A 65 12.96 -0.67 -0.98
CA ALA A 65 12.66 -0.25 -2.34
C ALA A 65 12.21 -1.43 -3.23
N THR A 66 12.88 -2.57 -3.13
CA THR A 66 12.52 -3.80 -3.85
C THR A 66 11.17 -4.33 -3.36
N LYS A 67 10.94 -4.37 -2.03
CA LYS A 67 9.65 -4.76 -1.44
C LYS A 67 8.49 -3.91 -1.96
N ARG A 68 8.67 -2.59 -2.09
CA ARG A 68 7.65 -1.69 -2.65
C ARG A 68 7.46 -1.88 -4.16
N ALA A 69 8.55 -2.07 -4.90
CA ALA A 69 8.51 -2.30 -6.34
C ALA A 69 7.71 -3.55 -6.71
N VAL A 70 7.97 -4.69 -6.05
CA VAL A 70 7.24 -5.94 -6.36
C VAL A 70 5.74 -5.84 -6.08
N ILE A 71 5.32 -5.06 -5.08
CA ILE A 71 3.90 -4.82 -4.80
C ILE A 71 3.30 -3.92 -5.90
N ARG A 72 4.02 -2.88 -6.34
CA ARG A 72 3.57 -1.98 -7.40
C ARG A 72 3.39 -2.72 -8.73
N ASP A 73 4.31 -3.63 -9.03
CA ASP A 73 4.31 -4.39 -10.28
C ASP A 73 3.30 -5.54 -10.28
N ALA A 74 2.79 -5.94 -9.11
CA ALA A 74 1.88 -7.07 -8.95
C ALA A 74 0.66 -6.99 -9.88
N TYR A 75 0.03 -5.81 -10.00
CA TYR A 75 -1.12 -5.62 -10.89
C TYR A 75 -0.74 -5.92 -12.34
N PHE A 76 0.36 -5.34 -12.84
CA PHE A 76 0.80 -5.56 -14.21
C PHE A 76 1.11 -7.03 -14.46
N ILE A 77 1.84 -7.68 -13.54
CA ILE A 77 2.20 -9.09 -13.64
C ILE A 77 0.95 -9.97 -13.70
N HIS A 78 -0.01 -9.74 -12.80
CA HIS A 78 -1.25 -10.52 -12.74
C HIS A 78 -2.14 -10.32 -13.97
N CYS A 79 -2.23 -9.09 -14.48
CA CYS A 79 -2.99 -8.80 -15.71
C CYS A 79 -2.37 -9.43 -16.97
N HIS A 80 -1.06 -9.72 -16.97
CA HIS A 80 -0.33 -10.20 -18.15
C HIS A 80 0.28 -11.60 -17.94
N LYS A 81 -0.28 -12.41 -17.03
CA LYS A 81 0.21 -13.77 -16.77
C LYS A 81 0.35 -14.58 -18.06
N GLY A 82 1.45 -15.32 -18.14
CA GLY A 82 1.79 -16.14 -19.32
C GLY A 82 2.52 -15.38 -20.44
N THR A 83 2.65 -14.05 -20.36
CA THR A 83 3.45 -13.28 -21.32
C THR A 83 4.92 -13.23 -20.91
N ILE A 84 5.83 -13.15 -21.90
CA ILE A 84 7.27 -12.92 -21.64
C ILE A 84 7.49 -11.68 -20.78
N GLY A 85 6.70 -10.63 -20.98
CA GLY A 85 6.77 -9.38 -20.23
C GLY A 85 6.47 -9.56 -18.73
N ALA A 86 5.49 -10.40 -18.38
CA ALA A 86 5.21 -10.72 -16.98
C ALA A 86 6.30 -11.62 -16.39
N ILE A 87 6.74 -12.64 -17.12
CA ILE A 87 7.78 -13.57 -16.64
C ILE A 87 9.08 -12.82 -16.35
N ARG A 88 9.51 -11.90 -17.24
CA ARG A 88 10.72 -11.07 -17.03
C ARG A 88 10.64 -10.23 -15.74
N ARG A 89 9.49 -9.59 -15.48
CA ARG A 89 9.29 -8.75 -14.28
C ARG A 89 9.23 -9.55 -12.98
N VAL A 90 8.78 -10.81 -13.02
CA VAL A 90 8.76 -11.67 -11.82
C VAL A 90 10.17 -12.10 -11.41
N VAL A 91 11.08 -12.30 -12.37
CA VAL A 91 12.44 -12.83 -12.10
C VAL A 91 13.48 -11.74 -11.86
N GLU A 92 13.31 -10.53 -12.41
CA GLU A 92 14.26 -9.44 -12.28
C GLU A 92 14.56 -9.02 -10.82
N PRO A 93 13.56 -8.91 -9.91
CA PRO A 93 13.83 -8.63 -8.49
C PRO A 93 14.67 -9.70 -7.78
N LEU A 94 14.75 -10.91 -8.35
CA LEU A 94 15.55 -12.02 -7.83
C LEU A 94 17.01 -11.97 -8.31
N GLY A 95 17.36 -10.97 -9.14
CA GLY A 95 18.69 -10.86 -9.75
C GLY A 95 18.91 -11.81 -10.94
N TYR A 96 17.84 -12.41 -11.47
CA TYR A 96 17.93 -13.29 -12.63
C TYR A 96 17.55 -12.54 -13.92
N LEU A 97 18.33 -12.80 -14.96
CA LEU A 97 17.95 -12.49 -16.33
C LEU A 97 17.59 -13.81 -17.02
N ILE A 98 16.41 -13.87 -17.62
CA ILE A 98 15.97 -15.03 -18.38
C ILE A 98 16.15 -14.78 -19.87
N ASN A 99 16.60 -15.82 -20.57
CA ASN A 99 16.46 -15.90 -22.02
C ASN A 99 15.28 -16.82 -22.33
N VAL A 100 14.36 -16.35 -23.17
CA VAL A 100 13.24 -17.17 -23.63
C VAL A 100 13.61 -17.68 -25.01
N THR A 101 13.65 -19.00 -25.17
CA THR A 101 13.88 -19.65 -26.45
C THR A 101 12.59 -20.29 -26.92
N GLU A 102 12.09 -19.85 -28.06
CA GLU A 102 10.86 -20.35 -28.63
C GLU A 102 11.09 -21.70 -29.34
N TRP A 103 10.02 -22.47 -29.52
CA TRP A 103 10.14 -23.85 -30.02
C TRP A 103 10.73 -23.94 -31.43
N TRP A 104 10.54 -22.92 -32.27
CA TRP A 104 11.08 -22.86 -33.64
C TRP A 104 12.54 -22.41 -33.70
N GLU A 105 13.11 -21.86 -32.63
CA GLU A 105 14.50 -21.41 -32.59
C GLU A 105 15.49 -22.57 -32.33
N LYS A 106 14.97 -23.75 -31.97
CA LYS A 106 15.77 -24.95 -31.68
C LYS A 106 15.94 -25.89 -32.88
N GLN A 107 15.64 -25.43 -34.10
CA GLN A 107 15.84 -26.19 -35.34
C GLN A 107 17.24 -26.02 -35.91
#